data_AF-A0A1G4MHD0-F1
#
_entry.id   AF-A0A1G4MHD0-F1
#
_cell.length_a   1.000
_cell.length_b   1.000
_cell.length_c   1.000
_cell.angle_alpha   90.00
_cell.angle_beta   90.00
_cell.angle_gamma   90.00
#
_symmetry.space_group_name_H-M   'P 1'
#
loop_
_entity.id
_entity.type
_entity.pdbx_description
1 polymer ?
#
loop_
_entity_poly.entity_id
_entity_poly.type
_entity_poly.pdbx_seq_one_letter_code
_entity_poly.pdbx_strand_id
1 'polypeptide(L)'
;MDEDLKTRLGNLKEKLNCGNETKVVTVPKSEAARLVNKYKFKPKERSRKNRFLPEKLQKFQKLYSNSVEEAENKFPDFKLYSRADFEAKVRQLADVTAHRSLGWDRKWLNPIQIVSRGWHLYTETKTEGSILALRCKCCHSLLYLDLEESSRSSSANESYHNMLKSQHTIDCPWSNHKYDLEQNYNLSRASLFLEVQRIIDKLEEVKHFEFALPIEVQEERKVSSLFDVEDQQLSILAVFLRGYSFITKDVVECNACGMKCFVTTLRDKEYNGHAIWCKYEDESKLKKLLVSLQDESLQREVKEVHESRKDGDQSNDLQDRLKWLERYFKTI
;
A
#
# COMPACT_ATOMS: atom_id res chain seq x y z
N MET A 1 66.27 -32.84 -5.04
CA MET A 1 65.24 -31.79 -5.19
C MET A 1 64.21 -32.10 -4.14
N ASP A 2 64.06 -31.22 -3.16
CA ASP A 2 63.37 -31.51 -1.90
C ASP A 2 61.87 -31.77 -2.14
N GLU A 3 61.41 -32.98 -1.81
CA GLU A 3 60.05 -33.45 -2.10
C GLU A 3 58.99 -32.63 -1.35
N ASP A 4 59.35 -32.06 -0.21
CA ASP A 4 58.49 -31.14 0.53
C ASP A 4 58.25 -29.83 -0.24
N LEU A 5 59.26 -29.36 -0.96
CA LEU A 5 59.19 -28.15 -1.80
C LEU A 5 58.32 -28.37 -3.04
N LYS A 6 58.40 -29.56 -3.66
CA LYS A 6 57.51 -29.94 -4.77
C LYS A 6 56.06 -30.06 -4.32
N THR A 7 55.83 -30.63 -3.14
CA THR A 7 54.49 -30.78 -2.57
C THR A 7 53.88 -29.42 -2.23
N ARG A 8 54.67 -28.50 -1.67
CA ARG A 8 54.25 -27.12 -1.38
C ARG A 8 53.97 -26.31 -2.65
N LEU A 9 54.77 -26.49 -3.70
CA LEU A 9 54.53 -25.86 -5.01
C LEU A 9 53.29 -26.43 -5.72
N GLY A 10 53.04 -27.74 -5.60
CA GLY A 10 51.82 -28.39 -6.10
C GLY A 10 50.57 -27.83 -5.44
N ASN A 11 50.56 -27.74 -4.11
CA ASN A 11 49.46 -27.19 -3.33
C ASN A 11 49.21 -25.70 -3.60
N LEU A 12 50.26 -24.92 -3.90
CA LEU A 12 50.14 -23.52 -4.31
C LEU A 12 49.54 -23.37 -5.71
N LYS A 13 49.91 -24.25 -6.65
CA LYS A 13 49.34 -24.29 -8.00
C LYS A 13 47.86 -24.69 -7.99
N GLU A 14 47.46 -25.66 -7.15
CA GLU A 14 46.05 -26.01 -6.98
C GLU A 14 45.24 -24.87 -6.36
N LYS A 15 45.79 -24.16 -5.36
CA LYS A 15 45.13 -22.98 -4.76
C LYS A 15 45.00 -21.79 -5.71
N LEU A 16 45.89 -21.66 -6.70
CA LEU A 16 45.83 -20.61 -7.73
C LEU A 16 44.91 -20.99 -8.91
N ASN A 17 44.77 -22.29 -9.21
CA ASN A 17 43.93 -22.80 -10.29
C ASN A 17 42.47 -23.05 -9.87
N CYS A 18 42.19 -23.27 -8.59
CA CYS A 18 40.84 -23.17 -8.05
C CYS A 18 40.49 -21.69 -7.97
N GLY A 19 39.96 -21.16 -9.09
CA GLY A 19 39.60 -19.76 -9.27
C GLY A 19 38.83 -19.20 -8.09
N ASN A 20 39.01 -17.90 -7.84
CA ASN A 20 38.35 -17.11 -6.81
C ASN A 20 36.88 -17.51 -6.60
N GLU A 21 36.64 -18.49 -5.74
CA GLU A 21 35.42 -18.55 -4.97
C GLU A 21 35.52 -17.33 -4.07
N THR A 22 34.93 -16.23 -4.51
CA THR A 22 34.47 -15.17 -3.64
C THR A 22 33.75 -15.87 -2.50
N LYS A 23 34.45 -16.07 -1.37
CA LYS A 23 33.85 -16.49 -0.13
C LYS A 23 32.76 -15.48 0.15
N VAL A 24 31.53 -15.83 -0.19
CA VAL A 24 30.34 -15.14 0.28
C VAL A 24 30.38 -15.37 1.77
N VAL A 25 30.98 -14.42 2.48
CA VAL A 25 30.93 -14.38 3.94
C VAL A 25 29.46 -14.19 4.25
N THR A 26 28.76 -15.28 4.53
CA THR A 26 27.42 -15.27 5.10
C THR A 26 27.56 -14.68 6.50
N VAL A 27 27.41 -13.37 6.59
CA VAL A 27 27.32 -12.64 7.86
C VAL A 27 26.12 -13.22 8.63
N PRO A 28 26.26 -13.56 9.92
CA PRO A 28 25.13 -13.97 10.73
C PRO A 28 24.06 -12.87 10.68
N LYS A 29 22.84 -13.22 10.25
CA LYS A 29 21.72 -12.27 10.15
C LYS A 29 21.35 -11.82 11.56
N SER A 30 21.82 -10.64 11.98
CA SER A 30 21.22 -9.97 13.13
C SER A 30 19.74 -9.71 12.84
N GLU A 31 18.92 -9.65 13.89
CA GLU A 31 17.49 -9.36 13.77
C GLU A 31 17.25 -8.02 13.04
N ALA A 32 18.10 -7.02 13.32
CA ALA A 32 18.16 -5.75 12.61
C ALA A 32 18.48 -5.91 11.10
N ALA A 33 19.42 -6.79 10.72
CA ALA A 33 19.71 -7.07 9.31
C ALA A 33 18.54 -7.82 8.62
N ARG A 34 17.75 -8.61 9.37
CA ARG A 34 16.51 -9.21 8.88
C ARG A 34 15.41 -8.17 8.64
N LEU A 35 15.31 -7.16 9.50
CA LEU A 35 14.38 -6.04 9.35
C LEU A 35 14.72 -5.16 8.13
N VAL A 36 16.00 -4.85 7.94
CA VAL A 36 16.47 -4.00 6.82
C VAL A 36 16.36 -4.69 5.45
N ASN A 37 16.67 -5.99 5.35
CA ASN A 37 16.64 -6.73 4.09
C ASN A 37 15.24 -7.12 3.59
N LYS A 38 14.17 -6.91 4.37
CA LYS A 38 12.88 -7.53 4.05
C LYS A 38 12.15 -6.86 2.88
N TYR A 39 12.38 -5.58 2.58
CA TYR A 39 11.55 -4.87 1.56
C TYR A 39 12.20 -3.76 0.72
N LYS A 40 13.32 -3.15 1.13
CA LYS A 40 13.85 -1.95 0.44
C LYS A 40 15.34 -2.01 0.12
N PHE A 41 16.14 -2.71 0.93
CA PHE A 41 17.59 -2.59 0.86
C PHE A 41 18.26 -3.89 0.40
N LYS A 42 19.12 -3.80 -0.61
CA LYS A 42 20.03 -4.89 -1.01
C LYS A 42 21.45 -4.56 -0.56
N PRO A 43 22.27 -5.56 -0.20
CA PRO A 43 23.69 -5.33 0.01
C PRO A 43 24.28 -4.75 -1.28
N LYS A 44 25.05 -3.67 -1.19
CA LYS A 44 25.84 -3.25 -2.35
C LYS A 44 26.85 -4.37 -2.62
N GLU A 45 26.96 -4.81 -3.87
CA GLU A 45 28.18 -5.52 -4.29
C GLU A 45 29.36 -4.66 -3.83
N ARG A 46 30.36 -5.27 -3.19
CA ARG A 46 31.52 -4.55 -2.66
C ARG A 46 32.32 -3.94 -3.80
N SER A 47 31.81 -2.86 -4.39
CA SER A 47 32.50 -2.02 -5.33
C SER A 47 33.55 -1.29 -4.52
N ARG A 48 34.79 -1.76 -4.67
CA ARG A 48 36.10 -1.12 -4.39
C ARG A 48 36.09 -0.02 -3.32
N LYS A 49 36.95 -0.16 -2.30
CA LYS A 49 37.28 0.86 -1.28
C LYS A 49 37.11 2.26 -1.87
N ASN A 50 36.27 3.10 -1.26
CA ASN A 50 36.05 4.46 -1.77
C ASN A 50 37.37 5.23 -1.64
N ARG A 51 38.08 5.47 -2.74
CA ARG A 51 39.41 6.10 -2.74
C ARG A 51 39.43 7.51 -2.13
N PHE A 52 38.27 8.14 -1.99
CA PHE A 52 38.12 9.48 -1.41
C PHE A 52 37.79 9.45 0.09
N LEU A 53 37.58 8.27 0.68
CA LEU A 53 37.38 8.11 2.12
C LEU A 53 38.65 7.55 2.79
N PRO A 54 39.14 8.16 3.88
CA PRO A 54 40.19 7.59 4.72
C PRO A 54 39.85 6.17 5.19
N GLU A 55 40.87 5.32 5.39
CA GLU A 55 40.69 3.90 5.69
C GLU A 55 39.84 3.65 6.96
N LYS A 56 39.96 4.54 7.95
CA LYS A 56 39.18 4.52 9.20
C LYS A 56 37.69 4.82 9.00
N LEU A 57 37.33 5.45 7.88
CA LEU A 57 35.95 5.84 7.53
C LEU A 57 35.31 4.93 6.47
N GLN A 58 36.06 3.97 5.92
CA GLN A 58 35.52 2.96 4.98
C GLN A 58 34.39 2.15 5.60
N LYS A 59 34.40 1.94 6.92
CA LYS A 59 33.32 1.28 7.68
C LYS A 59 31.98 2.02 7.66
N PHE A 60 31.98 3.33 7.36
CA PHE A 60 30.77 4.14 7.21
C PHE A 60 30.26 4.20 5.77
N GLN A 61 30.91 3.50 4.83
CA GLN A 61 30.39 3.31 3.49
C GLN A 61 29.00 2.65 3.59
N LYS A 62 28.00 3.21 2.91
CA LYS A 62 26.64 2.64 2.87
C LYS A 62 26.74 1.19 2.34
N LEU A 63 26.61 0.22 3.25
CA LEU A 63 26.73 -1.22 2.97
C LEU A 63 25.55 -1.77 2.16
N TYR A 64 24.46 -1.01 2.13
CA TYR A 64 23.23 -1.36 1.46
C TYR A 64 22.81 -0.22 0.53
N SER A 65 22.20 -0.56 -0.59
CA SER A 65 21.46 0.38 -1.42
C SER A 65 19.98 0.10 -1.34
N ASN A 66 19.18 1.17 -1.42
CA ASN A 66 17.74 1.04 -1.55
C ASN A 66 17.44 0.61 -3.00
N SER A 67 17.04 -0.65 -3.18
CA SER A 67 16.71 -1.23 -4.48
C SER A 67 15.57 -0.48 -5.17
N VAL A 68 14.67 0.14 -4.39
CA VAL A 68 13.55 0.91 -4.93
C VAL A 68 14.02 2.28 -5.40
N GLU A 69 14.85 2.99 -4.62
CA GLU A 69 15.45 4.27 -5.09
C GLU A 69 16.33 4.06 -6.32
N GLU A 70 17.14 3.00 -6.38
CA GLU A 70 17.92 2.68 -7.57
C GLU A 70 17.02 2.39 -8.79
N ALA A 71 15.90 1.69 -8.58
CA ALA A 71 14.93 1.42 -9.63
C ALA A 71 14.16 2.69 -10.05
N GLU A 72 13.77 3.56 -9.11
CA GLU A 72 13.12 4.86 -9.39
C GLU A 72 14.05 5.79 -10.18
N ASN A 73 15.35 5.81 -9.85
CA ASN A 73 16.34 6.59 -10.59
C ASN A 73 16.53 6.08 -12.03
N LYS A 74 16.46 4.75 -12.24
CA LYS A 74 16.57 4.15 -13.58
C LYS A 74 15.25 4.19 -14.36
N PHE A 75 14.13 4.12 -13.65
CA PHE A 75 12.77 4.07 -14.18
C PHE A 75 11.90 5.08 -13.42
N PRO A 76 11.82 6.34 -13.89
CA PRO A 76 11.07 7.40 -13.18
C PRO A 76 9.58 7.10 -12.97
N ASP A 77 9.01 6.22 -13.78
CA ASP A 77 7.62 5.76 -13.67
C ASP A 77 7.41 4.62 -12.65
N PHE A 78 8.48 4.08 -12.07
CA PHE A 78 8.42 3.03 -11.04
C PHE A 78 8.15 3.62 -9.64
N LYS A 79 6.94 4.11 -9.41
CA LYS A 79 6.54 4.72 -8.12
C LYS A 79 5.88 3.72 -7.18
N LEU A 80 6.65 2.76 -6.65
CA LEU A 80 6.11 1.63 -5.90
C LEU A 80 5.35 2.02 -4.62
N TYR A 81 5.73 3.13 -3.98
CA TYR A 81 5.16 3.56 -2.69
C TYR A 81 4.29 4.82 -2.78
N SER A 82 4.12 5.40 -3.96
CA SER A 82 3.33 6.62 -4.10
C SER A 82 1.83 6.27 -4.15
N ARG A 83 1.16 6.44 -3.00
CA ARG A 83 -0.29 6.24 -2.89
C ARG A 83 -1.09 7.15 -3.82
N ALA A 84 -0.74 8.42 -3.89
CA ALA A 84 -1.42 9.38 -4.76
C ALA A 84 -1.33 8.99 -6.24
N ASP A 85 -0.14 8.53 -6.69
CA ASP A 85 0.06 8.05 -8.05
C ASP A 85 -0.75 6.77 -8.31
N PHE A 86 -0.74 5.82 -7.37
CA PHE A 86 -1.55 4.61 -7.44
C PHE A 86 -3.04 4.92 -7.56
N GLU A 87 -3.60 5.75 -6.67
CA GLU A 87 -5.01 6.10 -6.67
C GLU A 87 -5.41 6.86 -7.95
N ALA A 88 -4.58 7.78 -8.43
CA ALA A 88 -4.84 8.50 -9.68
C ALA A 88 -4.90 7.54 -10.88
N LYS A 89 -4.00 6.55 -10.94
CA LYS A 89 -3.99 5.54 -12.01
C LYS A 89 -5.19 4.59 -11.93
N VAL A 90 -5.62 4.22 -10.72
CA VAL A 90 -6.84 3.42 -10.52
C VAL A 90 -8.07 4.19 -10.99
N ARG A 91 -8.21 5.48 -10.61
CA ARG A 91 -9.32 6.33 -11.07
C ARG A 91 -9.31 6.49 -12.58
N GLN A 92 -8.17 6.80 -13.18
CA GLN A 92 -8.06 6.90 -14.64
C GLN A 92 -8.54 5.62 -15.34
N LEU A 93 -8.13 4.45 -14.84
CA LEU A 93 -8.56 3.18 -15.41
C LEU A 93 -10.06 2.94 -15.19
N ALA A 94 -10.61 3.24 -14.01
CA ALA A 94 -12.03 3.12 -13.72
C ALA A 94 -12.87 4.04 -14.61
N ASP A 95 -12.49 5.32 -14.74
CA ASP A 95 -13.22 6.33 -15.52
C ASP A 95 -13.29 5.96 -17.00
N VAL A 96 -12.15 5.58 -17.60
CA VAL A 96 -12.11 5.22 -19.04
C VAL A 96 -12.85 3.91 -19.33
N THR A 97 -12.99 3.05 -18.33
CA THR A 97 -13.68 1.76 -18.48
C THR A 97 -15.12 1.78 -18.00
N ALA A 98 -15.59 2.86 -17.38
CA ALA A 98 -16.94 2.99 -16.84
C ALA A 98 -18.04 2.80 -17.90
N HIS A 99 -17.75 3.18 -19.15
CA HIS A 99 -18.68 3.07 -20.28
C HIS A 99 -18.43 1.84 -21.15
N ARG A 100 -17.53 0.94 -20.74
CA ARG A 100 -17.20 -0.29 -21.48
C ARG A 100 -17.86 -1.49 -20.81
N SER A 101 -18.28 -2.45 -21.62
CA SER A 101 -18.79 -3.75 -21.15
C SER A 101 -17.63 -4.66 -20.72
N LEU A 102 -16.93 -4.28 -19.65
CA LEU A 102 -15.87 -5.09 -19.06
C LEU A 102 -16.41 -5.86 -17.86
N GLY A 103 -16.30 -7.18 -17.90
CA GLY A 103 -16.51 -7.98 -16.70
C GLY A 103 -15.35 -7.74 -15.74
N TRP A 104 -15.51 -6.88 -14.73
CA TRP A 104 -14.54 -6.79 -13.64
C TRP A 104 -14.73 -7.95 -12.66
N ASP A 105 -13.65 -8.51 -12.11
CA ASP A 105 -13.74 -9.51 -11.02
C ASP A 105 -13.37 -8.88 -9.68
N ARG A 106 -13.97 -9.38 -8.60
CA ARG A 106 -13.72 -8.86 -7.25
C ARG A 106 -12.27 -9.09 -6.79
N LYS A 107 -11.61 -10.18 -7.20
CA LYS A 107 -10.34 -10.64 -6.61
C LYS A 107 -9.14 -10.57 -7.56
N TRP A 108 -9.27 -11.14 -8.74
CA TRP A 108 -8.16 -11.48 -9.62
C TRP A 108 -7.87 -10.41 -10.65
N LEU A 109 -8.91 -9.88 -11.29
CA LEU A 109 -8.79 -8.96 -12.40
C LEU A 109 -9.74 -7.76 -12.27
N ASN A 110 -9.17 -6.67 -11.78
CA ASN A 110 -9.83 -5.38 -11.60
C ASN A 110 -8.79 -4.25 -11.68
N PRO A 111 -9.23 -2.97 -11.72
CA PRO A 111 -8.32 -1.84 -11.84
C PRO A 111 -7.22 -1.81 -10.78
N ILE A 112 -7.53 -2.19 -9.54
CA ILE A 112 -6.56 -2.24 -8.43
C ILE A 112 -5.45 -3.26 -8.73
N GLN A 113 -5.82 -4.48 -9.13
CA GLN A 113 -4.84 -5.53 -9.43
C GLN A 113 -3.94 -5.14 -10.62
N ILE A 114 -4.52 -4.56 -11.67
CA ILE A 114 -3.80 -4.09 -12.86
C ILE A 114 -2.77 -3.03 -12.49
N VAL A 115 -3.21 -1.95 -11.82
CA VAL A 115 -2.33 -0.83 -11.45
C VAL A 115 -1.28 -1.26 -10.42
N SER A 116 -1.62 -2.17 -9.49
CA SER A 116 -0.67 -2.69 -8.50
C SER A 116 0.53 -3.40 -9.10
N ARG A 117 0.40 -3.83 -10.36
CA ARG A 117 1.43 -4.50 -11.16
C ARG A 117 2.09 -3.57 -12.19
N GLY A 118 1.88 -2.26 -12.09
CA GLY A 118 2.54 -1.27 -12.94
C GLY A 118 1.97 -1.15 -14.36
N TRP A 119 0.78 -1.70 -14.59
CA TRP A 119 0.11 -1.56 -15.88
C TRP A 119 -0.76 -0.31 -15.89
N HIS A 120 -0.76 0.36 -17.04
CA HIS A 120 -1.57 1.54 -17.30
C HIS A 120 -2.39 1.33 -18.56
N LEU A 121 -3.51 2.03 -18.68
CA LEU A 121 -4.29 1.99 -19.91
C LEU A 121 -3.44 2.50 -21.08
N TYR A 122 -3.44 1.75 -22.18
CA TYR A 122 -2.83 2.17 -23.43
C TYR A 122 -3.90 2.84 -24.31
N THR A 123 -3.86 4.16 -24.39
CA THR A 123 -4.89 4.98 -25.05
C THR A 123 -4.63 5.25 -26.53
N GLU A 124 -3.45 4.90 -27.05
CA GLU A 124 -3.10 5.07 -28.47
C GLU A 124 -3.82 4.03 -29.36
N THR A 125 -4.34 2.95 -28.78
CA THR A 125 -5.17 1.98 -29.49
C THR A 125 -6.64 2.27 -29.29
N LYS A 126 -7.39 2.41 -30.40
CA LYS A 126 -8.85 2.33 -30.40
C LYS A 126 -9.25 0.88 -30.09
N THR A 127 -9.24 0.53 -28.81
CA THR A 127 -9.84 -0.71 -28.35
C THR A 127 -11.33 -0.47 -28.11
N GLU A 128 -12.16 -1.08 -28.94
CA GLU A 128 -13.62 -1.12 -28.79
C GLU A 128 -14.05 -2.43 -28.14
N GLY A 129 -15.19 -2.43 -27.44
CA GLY A 129 -15.77 -3.62 -26.83
C GLY A 129 -15.08 -4.08 -25.53
N SER A 130 -14.89 -5.40 -25.41
CA SER A 130 -14.39 -6.09 -24.21
C SER A 130 -12.86 -6.08 -24.05
N ILE A 131 -12.13 -5.59 -25.05
CA ILE A 131 -10.66 -5.66 -25.07
C ILE A 131 -10.08 -4.47 -24.30
N LEU A 132 -9.24 -4.78 -23.31
CA LEU A 132 -8.46 -3.83 -22.54
C LEU A 132 -6.99 -3.88 -22.99
N ALA A 133 -6.49 -2.79 -23.57
CA ALA A 133 -5.07 -2.62 -23.89
C ALA A 133 -4.34 -1.93 -22.74
N LEU A 134 -3.25 -2.55 -22.29
CA LEU A 134 -2.43 -2.10 -21.18
C LEU A 134 -0.97 -1.94 -21.63
N ARG A 135 -0.28 -0.97 -21.06
CA ARG A 135 1.15 -0.71 -21.26
C ARG A 135 1.85 -0.51 -19.94
N CYS A 136 3.00 -1.14 -19.76
CA CYS A 136 3.90 -0.81 -18.67
C CYS A 136 4.75 0.40 -19.05
N LYS A 137 4.77 1.45 -18.22
CA LYS A 137 5.59 2.64 -18.52
C LYS A 137 7.09 2.40 -18.33
N CYS A 138 7.49 1.43 -17.49
CA CYS A 138 8.90 1.13 -17.23
C CYS A 138 9.55 0.29 -18.33
N CYS A 139 8.89 -0.78 -18.80
CA CYS A 139 9.44 -1.70 -19.80
C CYS A 139 8.78 -1.61 -21.18
N HIS A 140 7.74 -0.77 -21.33
CA HIS A 140 6.97 -0.60 -22.55
C HIS A 140 6.29 -1.85 -23.12
N SER A 141 6.30 -2.98 -22.39
CA SER A 141 5.49 -4.14 -22.73
C SER A 141 4.02 -3.76 -22.90
N LEU A 142 3.38 -4.40 -23.87
CA LEU A 142 1.94 -4.29 -24.12
C LEU A 142 1.25 -5.59 -23.68
N LEU A 143 0.08 -5.45 -23.09
CA LEU A 143 -0.76 -6.54 -22.66
C LEU A 143 -2.20 -6.26 -23.11
N TYR A 144 -2.79 -7.21 -23.82
CA TYR A 144 -4.18 -7.13 -24.26
C TYR A 144 -4.97 -8.19 -23.49
N LEU A 145 -6.07 -7.77 -22.88
CA LEU A 145 -6.95 -8.64 -22.11
C LEU A 145 -8.35 -8.59 -22.72
N ASP A 146 -8.91 -9.73 -23.07
CA ASP A 146 -10.31 -9.82 -23.50
C ASP A 146 -11.19 -10.12 -22.28
N LEU A 147 -12.03 -9.15 -21.91
CA LEU A 147 -12.85 -9.17 -20.69
C LEU A 147 -14.32 -9.45 -20.97
N GLU A 148 -14.62 -10.18 -22.05
CA GLU A 148 -15.99 -10.56 -22.40
C GLU A 148 -16.62 -11.42 -21.30
N GLU A 149 -17.81 -11.00 -20.81
CA GLU A 149 -18.47 -11.58 -19.64
C GLU A 149 -18.82 -13.07 -19.80
N SER A 150 -19.14 -13.50 -21.02
CA SER A 150 -19.46 -14.88 -21.40
C SER A 150 -18.26 -15.86 -21.29
N SER A 151 -17.03 -15.34 -21.25
CA SER A 151 -15.80 -16.13 -21.26
C SER A 151 -15.21 -16.40 -19.86
N ARG A 152 -15.85 -15.88 -18.79
CA ARG A 152 -15.24 -15.77 -17.46
C ARG A 152 -15.47 -17.01 -16.59
N SER A 153 -14.62 -18.01 -16.76
CA SER A 153 -14.36 -18.98 -15.70
C SER A 153 -13.41 -18.39 -14.64
N SER A 154 -13.48 -18.88 -13.39
CA SER A 154 -12.50 -18.52 -12.35
C SER A 154 -11.05 -18.80 -12.79
N SER A 155 -10.83 -19.85 -13.59
CA SER A 155 -9.52 -20.20 -14.13
C SER A 155 -9.02 -19.20 -15.19
N ALA A 156 -9.90 -18.64 -16.02
CA ALA A 156 -9.52 -17.59 -16.97
C ALA A 156 -9.08 -16.31 -16.25
N ASN A 157 -9.82 -15.89 -15.21
CA ASN A 157 -9.47 -14.73 -14.40
C ASN A 157 -8.12 -14.89 -13.68
N GLU A 158 -7.82 -16.08 -13.16
CA GLU A 158 -6.52 -16.39 -12.55
C GLU A 158 -5.38 -16.39 -13.58
N SER A 159 -5.63 -16.91 -14.79
CA SER A 159 -4.67 -16.86 -15.90
C SER A 159 -4.30 -15.41 -16.24
N TYR A 160 -5.31 -14.53 -16.41
CA TYR A 160 -5.07 -13.11 -16.64
C TYR A 160 -4.31 -12.44 -15.50
N HIS A 161 -4.61 -12.79 -14.24
CA HIS A 161 -3.85 -12.29 -13.10
C HIS A 161 -2.37 -12.68 -13.17
N ASN A 162 -2.07 -13.92 -13.60
CA ASN A 162 -0.71 -14.38 -13.80
C ASN A 162 -0.01 -13.63 -14.96
N MET A 163 -0.74 -13.33 -16.02
CA MET A 163 -0.23 -12.52 -17.14
C MET A 163 0.19 -11.11 -16.71
N LEU A 164 -0.53 -10.49 -15.76
CA LEU A 164 -0.12 -9.19 -15.21
C LEU A 164 1.28 -9.23 -14.56
N LYS A 165 1.75 -10.39 -14.13
CA LYS A 165 3.11 -10.54 -13.60
C LYS A 165 4.11 -10.94 -14.70
N SER A 166 3.76 -11.91 -15.53
CA SER A 166 4.72 -12.56 -16.45
C SER A 166 5.00 -11.78 -17.73
N GLN A 167 4.15 -10.83 -18.13
CA GLN A 167 4.26 -10.10 -19.40
C GLN A 167 5.20 -8.88 -19.34
N HIS A 168 5.77 -8.60 -18.17
CA HIS A 168 6.86 -7.65 -18.04
C HIS A 168 8.16 -8.23 -18.61
N THR A 169 9.04 -7.37 -19.15
CA THR A 169 10.42 -7.80 -19.44
C THR A 169 11.16 -8.17 -18.15
N ILE A 170 12.19 -9.02 -18.28
CA ILE A 170 12.98 -9.53 -17.14
C ILE A 170 13.57 -8.39 -16.30
N ASP A 171 14.04 -7.33 -16.96
CA ASP A 171 14.66 -6.17 -16.30
C ASP A 171 13.66 -5.16 -15.72
N CYS A 172 12.36 -5.35 -15.96
CA CYS A 172 11.33 -4.47 -15.45
C CYS A 172 11.23 -4.60 -13.92
N PRO A 173 11.26 -3.50 -13.15
CA PRO A 173 11.13 -3.60 -11.69
C PRO A 173 9.76 -4.17 -11.26
N TRP A 174 8.70 -3.99 -12.04
CA TRP A 174 7.37 -4.55 -11.78
C TRP A 174 7.26 -6.07 -11.97
N SER A 175 8.25 -6.74 -12.59
CA SER A 175 8.27 -8.20 -12.69
C SER A 175 8.46 -8.85 -11.30
N ASN A 176 9.20 -8.18 -10.43
CA ASN A 176 9.59 -8.65 -9.10
C ASN A 176 8.90 -7.89 -7.95
N HIS A 177 8.31 -6.73 -8.23
CA HIS A 177 7.64 -5.90 -7.23
C HIS A 177 6.15 -5.73 -7.56
N LYS A 178 5.35 -5.46 -6.54
CA LYS A 178 3.95 -5.05 -6.67
C LYS A 178 3.64 -4.02 -5.59
N TYR A 179 2.74 -3.11 -5.88
CA TYR A 179 2.23 -2.18 -4.88
C TYR A 179 1.60 -2.98 -3.73
N ASP A 180 1.98 -2.66 -2.50
CA ASP A 180 1.48 -3.39 -1.33
C ASP A 180 0.07 -2.90 -0.99
N LEU A 181 -0.92 -3.63 -1.51
CA LEU A 181 -2.32 -3.34 -1.29
C LEU A 181 -2.76 -3.51 0.16
N GLU A 182 -2.16 -4.43 0.92
CA GLU A 182 -2.56 -4.69 2.31
C GLU A 182 -2.16 -3.54 3.22
N GLN A 183 -0.95 -3.00 3.01
CA GLN A 183 -0.40 -1.90 3.78
C GLN A 183 -0.96 -0.54 3.33
N ASN A 184 -1.20 -0.35 2.02
CA ASN A 184 -1.39 0.99 1.46
C ASN A 184 -2.72 1.23 0.74
N TYR A 185 -3.63 0.24 0.68
CA TYR A 185 -4.91 0.41 -0.03
C TYR A 185 -6.10 -0.23 0.66
N ASN A 186 -6.11 -1.56 0.81
CA ASN A 186 -7.21 -2.35 1.36
C ASN A 186 -7.57 -1.87 2.75
N LEU A 187 -8.85 -1.91 3.14
CA LEU A 187 -9.25 -1.69 4.53
C LEU A 187 -8.74 -2.84 5.41
N SER A 188 -7.65 -2.59 6.13
CA SER A 188 -6.97 -3.52 7.03
C SER A 188 -6.48 -2.75 8.26
N ARG A 189 -6.06 -3.45 9.32
CA ARG A 189 -5.41 -2.79 10.47
C ARG A 189 -4.14 -2.03 10.07
N ALA A 190 -3.40 -2.55 9.09
CA ALA A 190 -2.14 -1.97 8.66
C ALA A 190 -2.32 -0.63 7.92
N SER A 191 -3.44 -0.46 7.21
CA SER A 191 -3.74 0.75 6.44
C SER A 191 -4.74 1.68 7.13
N LEU A 192 -5.27 1.32 8.30
CA LEU A 192 -6.38 2.04 8.94
C LEU A 192 -6.03 3.51 9.22
N PHE A 193 -4.77 3.79 9.60
CA PHE A 193 -4.29 5.15 9.85
C PHE A 193 -4.44 6.07 8.63
N LEU A 194 -4.32 5.52 7.42
CA LEU A 194 -4.49 6.24 6.16
C LEU A 194 -5.93 6.71 5.95
N GLU A 195 -6.89 5.97 6.47
CA GLU A 195 -8.32 6.32 6.42
C GLU A 195 -8.70 7.31 7.52
N VAL A 196 -8.10 7.17 8.71
CA VAL A 196 -8.26 8.15 9.78
C VAL A 196 -7.78 9.53 9.32
N GLN A 197 -6.56 9.59 8.77
CA GLN A 197 -6.01 10.84 8.23
C GLN A 197 -6.93 11.44 7.14
N ARG A 198 -7.38 10.61 6.19
CA ARG A 198 -8.30 11.06 5.14
C ARG A 198 -9.57 11.67 5.72
N ILE A 199 -10.18 11.04 6.73
CA ILE A 199 -11.43 11.53 7.32
C ILE A 199 -11.18 12.86 8.04
N ILE A 200 -10.09 12.99 8.80
CA ILE A 200 -9.71 14.24 9.46
C ILE A 200 -9.54 15.36 8.43
N ASP A 201 -8.76 15.12 7.38
CA ASP A 201 -8.52 16.11 6.31
C ASP A 201 -9.85 16.53 5.65
N LYS A 202 -10.72 15.56 5.35
CA LYS A 202 -12.01 15.83 4.70
C LYS A 202 -13.02 16.52 5.60
N LEU A 203 -12.99 16.27 6.91
CA LEU A 203 -13.83 16.98 7.87
C LEU A 203 -13.44 18.46 7.95
N GLU A 204 -12.15 18.78 7.97
CA GLU A 204 -11.71 20.18 7.98
C GLU A 204 -12.08 20.89 6.67
N GLU A 205 -11.96 20.22 5.52
CA GLU A 205 -12.38 20.79 4.22
C GLU A 205 -13.87 21.18 4.20
N VAL A 206 -14.73 20.41 4.89
CA VAL A 206 -16.19 20.60 4.85
C VAL A 206 -16.78 21.28 6.08
N LYS A 207 -15.94 21.68 7.04
CA LYS A 207 -16.33 22.32 8.31
C LYS A 207 -17.26 23.53 8.16
N HIS A 208 -17.08 24.31 7.10
CA HIS A 208 -17.85 25.52 6.84
C HIS A 208 -19.15 25.28 6.07
N PHE A 209 -19.40 24.05 5.63
CA PHE A 209 -20.58 23.72 4.87
C PHE A 209 -21.71 23.35 5.82
N GLU A 210 -22.80 24.11 5.76
CA GLU A 210 -24.07 23.67 6.32
C GLU A 210 -24.67 22.61 5.39
N PHE A 211 -24.72 21.36 5.89
CA PHE A 211 -25.42 20.26 5.24
C PHE A 211 -26.63 19.84 6.07
N ALA A 212 -27.77 19.69 5.41
CA ALA A 212 -28.92 18.99 5.96
C ALA A 212 -28.94 17.57 5.37
N LEU A 213 -28.20 16.63 5.97
CA LEU A 213 -28.07 15.28 5.45
C LEU A 213 -29.14 14.35 6.05
N PRO A 214 -30.00 13.72 5.22
CA PRO A 214 -31.03 12.81 5.69
C PRO A 214 -30.48 11.39 5.94
N ILE A 215 -29.38 11.28 6.68
CA ILE A 215 -28.67 10.01 6.93
C ILE A 215 -28.86 9.63 8.39
N GLU A 216 -29.34 8.40 8.63
CA GLU A 216 -29.45 7.86 9.99
C GLU A 216 -28.07 7.67 10.61
N VAL A 217 -27.90 8.23 11.80
CA VAL A 217 -26.68 8.12 12.61
C VAL A 217 -27.03 7.29 13.84
N GLN A 218 -26.39 6.14 14.00
CA GLN A 218 -26.57 5.29 15.19
C GLN A 218 -25.23 4.91 15.80
N GLU A 219 -24.36 4.29 15.01
CA GLU A 219 -23.11 3.73 15.51
C GLU A 219 -21.93 4.68 15.36
N GLU A 220 -22.08 5.73 14.55
CA GLU A 220 -21.05 6.73 14.27
C GLU A 220 -20.67 7.50 15.54
N ARG A 221 -21.61 7.61 16.49
CA ARG A 221 -21.33 8.15 17.83
C ARG A 221 -20.21 7.43 18.55
N LYS A 222 -20.08 6.10 18.37
CA LYS A 222 -19.02 5.32 19.00
C LYS A 222 -17.64 5.80 18.56
N VAL A 223 -17.48 6.06 17.27
CA VAL A 223 -16.21 6.47 16.65
C VAL A 223 -16.02 7.98 16.55
N SER A 224 -17.05 8.78 16.85
CA SER A 224 -17.03 10.25 16.72
C SER A 224 -15.89 10.92 17.50
N SER A 225 -15.55 10.38 18.67
CA SER A 225 -14.47 10.89 19.51
C SER A 225 -13.08 10.75 18.89
N LEU A 226 -12.88 9.84 17.92
CA LEU A 226 -11.62 9.75 17.17
C LEU A 226 -11.38 10.95 16.26
N PHE A 227 -12.44 11.68 15.91
CA PHE A 227 -12.43 12.72 14.89
C PHE A 227 -12.79 14.10 15.43
N ASP A 228 -13.03 14.22 16.74
CA ASP A 228 -13.48 15.45 17.41
C ASP A 228 -14.74 16.05 16.76
N VAL A 229 -15.70 15.17 16.41
CA VAL A 229 -16.90 15.51 15.65
C VAL A 229 -18.07 15.79 16.58
N GLU A 230 -18.70 16.95 16.42
CA GLU A 230 -19.93 17.31 17.15
C GLU A 230 -21.17 16.58 16.59
N ASP A 231 -22.25 16.52 17.38
CA ASP A 231 -23.50 15.83 17.01
C ASP A 231 -24.06 16.28 15.64
N GLN A 232 -23.87 17.56 15.27
CA GLN A 232 -24.34 18.13 14.01
C GLN A 232 -23.56 17.60 12.78
N GLN A 233 -22.32 17.17 12.98
CA GLN A 233 -21.42 16.70 11.93
C GLN A 233 -21.43 15.16 11.79
N LEU A 234 -22.18 14.45 12.64
CA LEU A 234 -22.20 12.98 12.61
C LEU A 234 -22.72 12.40 11.29
N SER A 235 -23.63 13.10 10.62
CA SER A 235 -24.14 12.67 9.31
C SER A 235 -23.08 12.81 8.21
N ILE A 236 -22.21 13.82 8.30
CA ILE A 236 -21.04 14.00 7.42
C ILE A 236 -20.04 12.87 7.69
N LEU A 237 -19.76 12.60 8.97
CA LEU A 237 -18.90 11.49 9.36
C LEU A 237 -19.43 10.15 8.84
N ALA A 238 -20.76 9.93 8.87
CA ALA A 238 -21.38 8.73 8.31
C ALA A 238 -21.07 8.56 6.82
N VAL A 239 -21.13 9.63 6.02
CA VAL A 239 -20.77 9.61 4.59
C VAL A 239 -19.29 9.24 4.41
N PHE A 240 -18.41 9.82 5.20
CA PHE A 240 -16.97 9.56 5.11
C PHE A 240 -16.60 8.15 5.54
N LEU A 241 -17.27 7.59 6.55
CA LEU A 241 -17.06 6.22 7.01
C LEU A 241 -17.51 5.18 5.99
N ARG A 242 -18.51 5.50 5.16
CA ARG A 242 -18.90 4.69 4.00
C ARG A 242 -17.92 4.83 2.82
N GLY A 243 -16.89 5.67 2.94
CA GLY A 243 -15.83 5.80 1.93
C GLY A 243 -16.09 6.86 0.86
N TYR A 244 -17.08 7.71 1.04
CA TYR A 244 -17.39 8.82 0.14
C TYR A 244 -16.73 10.13 0.57
N SER A 245 -16.66 11.09 -0.36
CA SER A 245 -16.31 12.49 -0.14
C SER A 245 -17.30 13.38 -0.90
N PHE A 246 -17.58 14.57 -0.40
CA PHE A 246 -18.47 15.53 -1.09
C PHE A 246 -17.74 16.17 -2.27
N ILE A 247 -18.35 16.14 -3.46
CA ILE A 247 -17.98 16.98 -4.60
C ILE A 247 -18.76 18.31 -4.52
N THR A 248 -20.04 18.19 -4.20
CA THR A 248 -20.95 19.31 -3.95
C THR A 248 -21.81 18.97 -2.73
N LYS A 249 -22.73 19.86 -2.33
CA LYS A 249 -23.66 19.57 -1.23
C LYS A 249 -24.58 18.38 -1.50
N ASP A 250 -24.85 18.09 -2.77
CA ASP A 250 -25.82 17.07 -3.18
C ASP A 250 -25.18 15.82 -3.82
N VAL A 251 -23.90 15.90 -4.19
CA VAL A 251 -23.18 14.85 -4.91
C VAL A 251 -21.94 14.42 -4.15
N VAL A 252 -21.82 13.11 -3.98
CA VAL A 252 -20.69 12.45 -3.35
C VAL A 252 -19.99 11.52 -4.33
N GLU A 253 -18.71 11.28 -4.09
CA GLU A 253 -17.87 10.37 -4.87
C GLU A 253 -17.12 9.42 -3.95
N CYS A 254 -17.07 8.14 -4.33
CA CYS A 254 -16.27 7.16 -3.62
C CYS A 254 -14.77 7.45 -3.80
N ASN A 255 -14.04 7.58 -2.69
CA ASN A 255 -12.61 7.89 -2.70
C ASN A 255 -11.73 6.84 -3.40
N ALA A 256 -12.24 5.60 -3.53
CA ALA A 256 -11.50 4.48 -4.10
C ALA A 256 -11.90 4.15 -5.54
N CYS A 257 -13.20 3.96 -5.81
CA CYS A 257 -13.66 3.54 -7.14
C CYS A 257 -14.14 4.70 -8.03
N GLY A 258 -14.22 5.94 -7.52
CA GLY A 258 -14.62 7.11 -8.31
C GLY A 258 -16.12 7.17 -8.66
N MET A 259 -16.92 6.19 -8.23
CA MET A 259 -18.36 6.19 -8.48
C MET A 259 -19.03 7.37 -7.78
N LYS A 260 -19.88 8.08 -8.53
CA LYS A 260 -20.62 9.25 -8.07
C LYS A 260 -22.07 8.89 -7.82
N CYS A 261 -22.66 9.48 -6.79
CA CYS A 261 -24.08 9.37 -6.53
C CYS A 261 -24.62 10.59 -5.79
N PHE A 262 -25.94 10.72 -5.74
CA PHE A 262 -26.58 11.75 -4.95
C PHE A 262 -26.58 11.37 -3.47
N VAL A 263 -26.40 12.36 -2.61
CA VAL A 263 -26.47 12.21 -1.15
C VAL A 263 -27.80 11.58 -0.72
N THR A 264 -28.89 11.94 -1.39
CA THR A 264 -30.23 11.41 -1.10
C THR A 264 -30.33 9.91 -1.35
N THR A 265 -29.57 9.36 -2.30
CA THR A 265 -29.53 7.93 -2.61
C THR A 265 -28.87 7.11 -1.49
N LEU A 266 -27.91 7.69 -0.75
CA LEU A 266 -27.26 7.02 0.38
C LEU A 266 -28.19 6.74 1.57
N ARG A 267 -29.40 7.30 1.57
CA ARG A 267 -30.43 6.98 2.58
C ARG A 267 -30.95 5.55 2.44
N ASP A 268 -30.98 5.04 1.21
CA ASP A 268 -31.40 3.67 0.95
C ASP A 268 -30.35 2.68 1.49
N LYS A 269 -30.76 1.78 2.38
CA LYS A 269 -29.88 0.78 2.99
C LYS A 269 -29.52 -0.35 2.01
N GLU A 270 -30.30 -0.52 0.94
CA GLU A 270 -30.03 -1.52 -0.10
C GLU A 270 -29.15 -0.95 -1.23
N TYR A 271 -29.00 0.36 -1.30
CA TYR A 271 -28.14 1.00 -2.27
C TYR A 271 -26.66 0.82 -1.90
N ASN A 272 -25.90 0.21 -2.82
CA ASN A 272 -24.44 0.18 -2.77
C ASN A 272 -23.89 0.89 -4.01
N GLY A 273 -23.40 2.12 -3.81
CA GLY A 273 -22.83 2.94 -4.87
C GLY A 273 -21.40 2.58 -5.25
N HIS A 274 -20.83 1.49 -4.71
CA HIS A 274 -19.46 1.09 -4.96
C HIS A 274 -19.35 0.03 -6.05
N ALA A 275 -18.27 0.09 -6.84
CA ALA A 275 -17.87 -1.03 -7.68
C ALA A 275 -17.58 -2.29 -6.83
N ILE A 276 -17.87 -3.48 -7.37
CA ILE A 276 -17.69 -4.77 -6.69
C ILE A 276 -16.26 -5.07 -6.19
N TRP A 277 -15.26 -4.39 -6.75
CA TRP A 277 -13.85 -4.50 -6.38
C TRP A 277 -13.38 -3.38 -5.45
N CYS A 278 -14.26 -2.43 -5.11
CA CYS A 278 -13.95 -1.30 -4.26
C CYS A 278 -13.60 -1.76 -2.84
N LYS A 279 -12.64 -1.09 -2.20
CA LYS A 279 -12.29 -1.39 -0.80
C LYS A 279 -13.42 -1.07 0.20
N TYR A 280 -14.36 -0.22 -0.19
CA TYR A 280 -15.55 0.16 0.57
C TYR A 280 -16.82 -0.59 0.12
N GLU A 281 -16.71 -1.65 -0.71
CA GLU A 281 -17.89 -2.43 -1.12
C GLU A 281 -18.70 -2.94 0.09
N ASP A 282 -18.03 -3.30 1.18
CA ASP A 282 -18.65 -3.40 2.50
C ASP A 282 -18.57 -2.05 3.21
N GLU A 283 -19.63 -1.24 3.08
CA GLU A 283 -19.74 0.10 3.68
C GLU A 283 -19.59 0.08 5.21
N SER A 284 -19.82 -1.06 5.86
CA SER A 284 -19.72 -1.21 7.32
C SER A 284 -18.30 -1.52 7.79
N LYS A 285 -17.41 -1.96 6.89
CA LYS A 285 -16.10 -2.51 7.25
C LYS A 285 -15.18 -1.50 7.94
N LEU A 286 -15.09 -0.28 7.42
CA LEU A 286 -14.25 0.76 8.00
C LEU A 286 -14.72 1.11 9.42
N LYS A 287 -16.03 1.32 9.59
CA LYS A 287 -16.63 1.59 10.90
C LYS A 287 -16.34 0.47 11.90
N LYS A 288 -16.55 -0.80 11.52
CA LYS A 288 -16.26 -1.96 12.38
C LYS A 288 -14.79 -2.01 12.81
N LEU A 289 -13.86 -1.72 11.90
CA LEU A 289 -12.43 -1.65 12.22
C LEU A 289 -12.13 -0.54 13.23
N LEU A 290 -12.73 0.65 13.07
CA LEU A 290 -12.52 1.77 14.00
C LEU A 290 -13.11 1.51 15.38
N VAL A 291 -14.31 0.92 15.46
CA VAL A 291 -14.90 0.50 16.75
C VAL A 291 -13.98 -0.50 17.45
N SER A 292 -13.48 -1.51 16.72
CA SER A 292 -12.57 -2.50 17.31
C SER A 292 -11.27 -1.88 17.83
N LEU A 293 -10.78 -0.82 17.17
CA LEU A 293 -9.58 -0.10 17.60
C LEU A 293 -9.82 0.66 18.92
N GLN A 294 -10.99 1.30 19.05
CA GLN A 294 -11.36 1.98 20.30
C GLN A 294 -11.56 0.99 21.44
N ASP A 295 -12.24 -0.13 21.20
CA ASP A 295 -12.44 -1.16 22.22
C ASP A 295 -11.08 -1.73 22.70
N GLU A 296 -10.14 -1.97 21.79
CA GLU A 296 -8.77 -2.39 22.15
C GLU A 296 -7.98 -1.32 22.90
N SER A 297 -8.20 -0.04 22.57
CA SER A 297 -7.59 1.09 23.29
C SER A 297 -8.14 1.19 24.71
N LEU A 298 -9.46 1.15 24.86
CA LEU A 298 -10.14 1.17 26.15
C LEU A 298 -9.75 -0.03 27.01
N GLN A 299 -9.64 -1.23 26.43
CA GLN A 299 -9.18 -2.41 27.14
C GLN A 299 -7.73 -2.29 27.62
N ARG A 300 -6.86 -1.58 26.88
CA ARG A 300 -5.50 -1.26 27.32
C ARG A 300 -5.49 -0.23 28.43
N GLU A 301 -6.23 0.87 28.30
CA GLU A 301 -6.37 1.89 29.36
C GLU A 301 -6.91 1.26 30.66
N VAL A 302 -7.92 0.39 30.59
CA VAL A 302 -8.47 -0.30 31.78
C VAL A 302 -7.43 -1.24 32.41
N LYS A 303 -6.59 -1.91 31.62
CA LYS A 303 -5.49 -2.75 32.13
C LYS A 303 -4.40 -1.91 32.78
N GLU A 304 -3.97 -0.83 32.12
CA GLU A 304 -2.96 0.10 32.64
C GLU A 304 -3.44 0.76 33.93
N VAL A 305 -4.69 1.22 34.01
CA VAL A 305 -5.28 1.74 35.27
C VAL A 305 -5.36 0.67 36.36
N HIS A 306 -5.63 -0.59 36.01
CA HIS A 306 -5.62 -1.70 36.98
C HIS A 306 -4.21 -2.03 37.48
N GLU A 307 -3.21 -1.91 36.62
CA GLU A 307 -1.80 -2.15 36.95
C GLU A 307 -1.22 -0.97 37.75
N SER A 308 -1.49 0.28 37.37
CA SER A 308 -1.10 1.47 38.13
C SER A 308 -1.79 1.56 39.50
N ARG A 309 -3.00 1.01 39.66
CA ARG A 309 -3.67 0.87 40.97
C ARG A 309 -3.04 -0.20 41.86
N LYS A 310 -2.31 -1.17 41.30
CA LYS A 310 -1.52 -2.14 42.08
C LYS A 310 -0.19 -1.54 42.54
N ASP A 311 0.35 -0.58 41.79
CA ASP A 311 1.68 -0.01 42.04
C ASP A 311 1.67 1.36 42.77
N GLY A 312 0.49 1.89 43.11
CA GLY A 312 0.36 2.89 44.18
C GLY A 312 1.00 4.25 43.93
N ASP A 313 1.17 4.71 42.70
CA ASP A 313 1.69 6.05 42.42
C ASP A 313 0.83 6.80 41.39
N GLN A 314 0.22 7.90 41.86
CA GLN A 314 -0.59 8.82 41.05
C GLN A 314 0.25 10.06 40.72
N SER A 315 0.67 10.23 39.47
CA SER A 315 0.82 11.55 38.81
C SER A 315 1.58 11.43 37.47
N ASN A 316 0.85 11.50 36.34
CA ASN A 316 1.23 12.15 35.05
C ASN A 316 0.37 11.74 33.83
N ASP A 317 -0.85 11.28 34.07
CA ASP A 317 -1.76 10.67 33.08
C ASP A 317 -2.05 11.53 31.82
N LEU A 318 -1.99 12.86 31.91
CA LEU A 318 -2.25 13.75 30.76
C LEU A 318 -1.02 13.99 29.87
N GLN A 319 0.20 13.96 30.42
CA GLN A 319 1.42 14.15 29.63
C GLN A 319 1.82 12.88 28.87
N ASP A 320 1.48 11.71 29.41
CA ASP A 320 1.75 10.43 28.74
C ASP A 320 0.77 10.14 27.60
N ARG A 321 -0.49 10.59 27.71
CA ARG A 321 -1.49 10.56 26.61
C ARG A 321 -1.05 11.34 25.37
N LEU A 322 -0.48 12.55 25.55
CA LEU A 322 0.04 13.35 24.45
C LEU A 322 1.33 12.77 23.85
N LYS A 323 2.24 12.24 24.69
CA LYS A 323 3.46 11.57 24.22
C LYS A 323 3.18 10.26 23.48
N TRP A 324 2.09 9.56 23.80
CA TRP A 324 1.72 8.33 23.10
C TRP A 324 1.20 8.60 21.69
N LEU A 325 0.32 9.60 21.50
CA LEU A 325 -0.10 10.03 20.16
C LEU A 325 1.11 10.49 19.34
N GLU A 326 2.01 11.28 19.93
CA GLU A 326 3.25 11.66 19.24
C GLU A 326 4.15 10.46 18.88
N ARG A 327 4.26 9.43 19.74
CA ARG A 327 5.06 8.23 19.44
C ARG A 327 4.41 7.34 18.39
N TYR A 328 3.08 7.24 18.38
CA TYR A 328 2.35 6.44 17.40
C TYR A 328 2.42 7.08 16.00
N PHE A 329 2.45 8.42 15.92
CA PHE A 329 2.54 9.16 14.66
C PHE A 329 3.98 9.55 14.21
N LYS A 330 4.98 9.63 15.11
CA LYS A 330 6.39 9.97 14.75
C LYS A 330 7.26 8.76 14.38
N THR A 331 6.75 7.53 14.39
CA THR A 331 7.52 6.31 14.06
C THR A 331 7.13 5.70 12.70
N ILE A 332 6.71 6.53 11.74
CA ILE A 332 6.57 6.19 10.31
C ILE A 332 7.42 7.13 9.47
#